data_AF-A0A8T7CP13-F1
#
_entry.id   AF-A0A8T7CP13-F1
#
_cell.length_a   1.000
_cell.length_b   1.000
_cell.length_c   1.000
_cell.angle_alpha   90.00
_cell.angle_beta   90.00
_cell.angle_gamma   90.00
#
_symmetry.space_group_name_H-M   'P 1'
#
loop_
_entity.id
_entity.type
_entity.pdbx_description
1 polymer ?
#
loop_
_entity_poly.entity_id
_entity_poly.type
_entity_poly.pdbx_seq_one_letter_code
_entity_poly.pdbx_strand_id
1 'polypeptide(L)'
;MKLKCRFCASILLSLLVFAPVAATAAKEKVGIFELIHVADGSFEETAAAVESALGTTSLTLHNSHDIEVGNGTQRARIFVLTSPALLSAAAAEPPNAISGQIVRVAVYNHGESDGTLINMANPVAHAMVFYSNSKNFKNIVDAAKDVADSIRDAVREIEGQAVLEQRAPLRTEKHYRKYKG
;
A
#
# COMPACT_ATOMS: atom_id res chain seq x y z
N MET A 1 60.51 35.07 -34.29
CA MET A 1 60.52 36.54 -34.17
C MET A 1 59.08 37.03 -34.19
N LYS A 2 58.65 37.70 -33.09
CA LYS A 2 57.54 38.70 -32.96
C LYS A 2 56.10 38.31 -33.40
N LEU A 3 55.11 38.32 -32.49
CA LEU A 3 54.20 39.46 -32.15
C LEU A 3 53.28 39.84 -33.34
N LYS A 4 51.97 40.12 -33.25
CA LYS A 4 50.98 40.30 -32.15
C LYS A 4 49.63 40.64 -32.84
N CYS A 5 48.55 40.62 -32.05
CA CYS A 5 47.30 41.40 -32.20
C CYS A 5 46.29 40.97 -33.28
N ARG A 6 45.11 40.46 -32.90
CA ARG A 6 43.93 41.13 -32.29
C ARG A 6 43.13 41.98 -33.30
N PHE A 7 41.90 41.56 -33.59
CA PHE A 7 40.63 42.33 -33.54
C PHE A 7 39.50 41.42 -34.07
N CYS A 8 38.58 40.95 -33.21
CA CYS A 8 37.20 41.44 -33.08
C CYS A 8 36.19 40.78 -34.03
N ALA A 9 35.32 39.92 -33.50
CA ALA A 9 33.87 40.06 -33.63
C ALA A 9 33.16 38.94 -32.86
N SER A 10 32.52 39.36 -31.78
CA SER A 10 31.57 38.62 -30.95
C SER A 10 30.42 38.08 -31.81
N ILE A 11 30.11 36.79 -31.72
CA ILE A 11 28.78 36.27 -32.08
C ILE A 11 28.05 36.00 -30.77
N LEU A 12 27.15 36.94 -30.48
CA LEU A 12 26.18 36.93 -29.41
C LEU A 12 25.11 35.86 -29.71
N LEU A 13 24.86 35.00 -28.72
CA LEU A 13 23.54 34.71 -28.15
C LEU A 13 22.32 34.65 -29.11
N SER A 14 21.81 33.44 -29.37
CA SER A 14 20.36 33.15 -29.32
C SER A 14 20.07 31.70 -29.71
N LEU A 15 19.65 30.88 -28.75
CA LEU A 15 18.57 29.87 -28.85
C LEU A 15 18.53 29.04 -27.56
N LEU A 16 17.92 29.62 -26.53
CA LEU A 16 17.27 28.88 -25.46
C LEU A 16 15.78 29.12 -25.66
N VAL A 17 14.97 28.09 -25.99
CA VAL A 17 13.51 28.07 -25.79
C VAL A 17 12.96 26.65 -26.05
N PHE A 18 12.58 26.01 -24.93
CA PHE A 18 11.51 25.04 -24.76
C PHE A 18 11.57 23.70 -25.49
N ALA A 19 12.38 22.77 -24.99
CA ALA A 19 11.91 21.39 -24.89
C ALA A 19 11.11 21.27 -23.58
N PRO A 20 9.79 20.99 -23.60
CA PRO A 20 9.11 20.62 -22.38
C PRO A 20 9.70 19.27 -21.97
N VAL A 21 10.53 19.27 -20.94
CA VAL A 21 10.79 18.05 -20.17
C VAL A 21 9.49 17.76 -19.42
N ALA A 22 8.47 17.30 -20.15
CA ALA A 22 7.36 16.58 -19.57
C ALA A 22 7.96 15.25 -19.12
N ALA A 23 8.55 15.27 -17.92
CA ALA A 23 8.75 14.08 -17.14
C ALA A 23 7.35 13.49 -16.95
N THR A 24 6.97 12.56 -17.81
CA THR A 24 5.80 11.71 -17.58
C THR A 24 6.19 10.84 -16.39
N ALA A 25 5.91 11.33 -15.18
CA ALA A 25 5.99 10.49 -13.99
C ALA A 25 5.09 9.29 -14.28
N ALA A 26 5.69 8.10 -14.39
CA ALA A 26 4.94 6.89 -14.58
C ALA A 26 3.94 6.83 -13.43
N LYS A 27 2.64 6.78 -13.74
CA LYS A 27 1.60 6.75 -12.72
C LYS A 27 1.85 5.53 -11.85
N GLU A 28 2.02 5.75 -10.55
CA GLU A 28 2.28 4.69 -9.58
C GLU A 28 1.21 3.61 -9.68
N LYS A 29 1.66 2.35 -9.73
CA LYS A 29 0.79 1.20 -9.69
C LYS A 29 0.73 0.71 -8.25
N VAL A 30 -0.48 0.55 -7.75
CA VAL A 30 -0.76 0.05 -6.41
C VAL A 30 -1.35 -1.35 -6.55
N GLY A 31 -0.93 -2.28 -5.70
CA GLY A 31 -1.46 -3.63 -5.61
C GLY A 31 -2.76 -3.67 -4.82
N ILE A 32 -3.68 -4.56 -5.17
CA ILE A 32 -4.88 -4.80 -4.34
C ILE A 32 -4.49 -5.51 -3.03
N PHE A 33 -3.36 -6.21 -3.06
CA PHE A 33 -2.70 -6.80 -1.91
C PHE A 33 -1.29 -6.23 -1.79
N GLU A 34 -0.74 -6.33 -0.59
CA GLU A 34 0.64 -5.97 -0.31
C GLU A 34 1.25 -6.98 0.64
N LEU A 35 2.42 -7.51 0.27
CA LEU A 35 3.26 -8.30 1.17
C LEU A 35 4.09 -7.32 1.98
N ILE A 36 3.73 -7.16 3.25
CA ILE A 36 4.32 -6.13 4.10
C ILE A 36 5.55 -6.66 4.86
N HIS A 37 5.57 -7.94 5.22
CA HIS A 37 6.65 -8.52 6.02
C HIS A 37 6.78 -10.04 5.79
N VAL A 38 7.99 -10.58 5.94
CA VAL A 38 8.30 -12.02 5.97
C VAL A 38 8.94 -12.30 7.31
N ALA A 39 8.24 -13.02 8.18
CA ALA A 39 8.67 -13.30 9.54
C ALA A 39 9.46 -14.61 9.61
N ASP A 40 10.47 -14.64 10.48
CA ASP A 40 11.32 -15.82 10.71
C ASP A 40 10.66 -16.85 11.63
N GLY A 41 9.67 -16.41 12.42
CA GLY A 41 8.93 -17.24 13.37
C GLY A 41 7.96 -18.22 12.70
N SER A 42 7.50 -19.20 13.50
CA SER A 42 6.44 -20.13 13.08
C SER A 42 5.11 -19.40 12.81
N PHE A 43 4.16 -20.10 12.20
CA PHE A 43 2.83 -19.55 11.93
C PHE A 43 2.14 -19.02 13.19
N GLU A 44 2.14 -19.77 14.29
CA GLU A 44 1.46 -19.36 15.54
C GLU A 44 2.17 -18.19 16.23
N GLU A 45 3.50 -18.22 16.27
CA GLU A 45 4.31 -17.13 16.86
C GLU A 45 4.11 -15.84 16.06
N THR A 46 4.15 -15.92 14.73
CA THR A 46 3.92 -14.78 13.84
C THR A 46 2.50 -14.26 13.98
N ALA A 47 1.50 -15.16 14.05
CA ALA A 47 0.11 -14.77 14.22
C ALA A 47 -0.13 -14.04 15.55
N ALA A 48 0.42 -14.56 16.65
CA ALA A 48 0.35 -13.90 17.96
C ALA A 48 1.09 -12.56 17.97
N ALA A 49 2.26 -12.47 17.32
CA ALA A 49 3.02 -11.23 17.21
C ALA A 49 2.26 -10.17 16.40
N VAL A 50 1.64 -10.55 15.28
CA VAL A 50 0.80 -9.64 14.48
C VAL A 50 -0.42 -9.17 15.27
N GLU A 51 -1.11 -10.06 15.97
CA GLU A 51 -2.26 -9.69 16.80
C GLU A 51 -1.89 -8.67 17.88
N SER A 52 -0.79 -8.94 18.60
CA SER A 52 -0.23 -8.04 19.61
C SER A 52 0.15 -6.69 19.01
N ALA A 53 0.88 -6.69 17.90
CA ALA A 53 1.31 -5.48 17.21
C ALA A 53 0.11 -4.62 16.76
N LEU A 54 -0.91 -5.23 16.16
CA LEU A 54 -2.13 -4.55 15.76
C LEU A 54 -2.87 -3.95 16.97
N GLY A 55 -2.84 -4.63 18.12
CA GLY A 55 -3.42 -4.14 19.39
C GLY A 55 -2.75 -2.88 19.95
N THR A 56 -1.55 -2.51 19.47
CA THR A 56 -0.88 -1.25 19.85
C THR A 56 -1.29 -0.06 18.98
N THR A 57 -1.97 -0.31 17.87
CA THR A 57 -2.41 0.72 16.93
C THR A 57 -3.73 1.35 17.35
N SER A 58 -4.15 2.43 16.69
CA SER A 58 -5.51 2.98 16.85
C SER A 58 -6.58 2.17 16.10
N LEU A 59 -6.23 1.05 15.47
CA LEU A 59 -7.18 0.19 14.77
C LEU A 59 -7.99 -0.63 15.78
N THR A 60 -9.25 -0.89 15.46
CA THR A 60 -10.09 -1.80 16.23
C THR A 60 -10.02 -3.18 15.60
N LEU A 61 -9.43 -4.14 16.29
CA LEU A 61 -9.52 -5.56 15.95
C LEU A 61 -10.89 -6.09 16.38
N HIS A 62 -11.69 -6.57 15.42
CA HIS A 62 -13.02 -7.12 15.69
C HIS A 62 -13.00 -8.63 15.84
N ASN A 63 -12.20 -9.31 15.02
CA ASN A 63 -12.12 -10.77 15.04
C ASN A 63 -10.84 -11.25 14.34
N SER A 64 -10.43 -12.48 14.64
CA SER A 64 -9.46 -13.24 13.89
C SER A 64 -10.06 -14.59 13.46
N HIS A 65 -9.64 -15.11 12.30
CA HIS A 65 -10.14 -16.37 11.80
C HIS A 65 -9.04 -17.20 11.15
N ASP A 66 -8.95 -18.45 11.57
CA ASP A 66 -8.03 -19.43 11.01
C ASP A 66 -8.66 -20.21 9.87
N ILE A 67 -7.91 -20.30 8.79
CA ILE A 67 -8.24 -21.07 7.60
C ILE A 67 -7.12 -22.07 7.39
N GLU A 68 -7.50 -23.34 7.30
CA GLU A 68 -6.59 -24.43 6.99
C GLU A 68 -7.08 -25.14 5.73
N VAL A 69 -6.16 -25.39 4.79
CA VAL A 69 -6.44 -26.07 3.53
C VAL A 69 -5.47 -27.22 3.33
N GLY A 70 -5.99 -28.36 2.88
CA GLY A 70 -5.19 -29.53 2.54
C GLY A 70 -4.46 -30.12 3.74
N ASN A 71 -5.17 -30.32 4.86
CA ASN A 71 -4.65 -30.90 6.11
C ASN A 71 -3.37 -30.19 6.61
N GLY A 72 -3.40 -28.86 6.67
CA GLY A 72 -2.29 -28.07 7.18
C GLY A 72 -1.26 -27.63 6.14
N THR A 73 -1.38 -28.06 4.88
CA THR A 73 -0.46 -27.64 3.80
C THR A 73 -0.48 -26.12 3.58
N GLN A 74 -1.64 -25.48 3.78
CA GLN A 74 -1.76 -24.03 3.77
C GLN A 74 -2.51 -23.59 5.02
N ARG A 75 -1.97 -22.57 5.68
CA ARG A 75 -2.55 -21.99 6.89
C ARG A 75 -2.61 -20.49 6.73
N ALA A 76 -3.73 -19.90 7.11
CA ALA A 76 -3.90 -18.46 7.15
C ALA A 76 -4.63 -18.04 8.41
N ARG A 77 -4.17 -16.99 9.10
CA ARG A 77 -4.96 -16.26 10.10
C ARG A 77 -5.29 -14.90 9.53
N ILE A 78 -6.57 -14.58 9.41
CA ILE A 78 -7.05 -13.28 8.93
C ILE A 78 -7.52 -12.46 10.13
N PHE A 79 -6.97 -11.26 10.29
CA PHE A 79 -7.40 -10.24 11.24
C PHE A 79 -8.34 -9.26 10.56
N VAL A 80 -9.53 -9.09 11.13
CA VAL A 80 -10.57 -8.17 10.62
C VAL A 80 -10.60 -6.92 11.47
N LEU A 81 -10.31 -5.78 10.84
CA LEU A 81 -10.06 -4.51 11.51
C LEU A 81 -10.95 -3.39 10.94
N THR A 82 -11.16 -2.35 11.74
CA THR A 82 -11.63 -1.05 11.26
C THR A 82 -10.72 0.06 11.78
N SER A 83 -10.68 1.19 11.07
CA SER A 83 -9.98 2.40 11.51
C SER A 83 -10.99 3.51 11.83
N PRO A 84 -11.00 4.07 13.06
CA PRO A 84 -11.84 5.22 13.39
C PRO A 84 -11.66 6.40 12.42
N ALA A 85 -10.43 6.67 11.97
CA ALA A 85 -10.13 7.75 11.02
C ALA A 85 -10.75 7.48 9.64
N LEU A 86 -10.63 6.24 9.14
CA LEU A 86 -11.23 5.85 7.86
C LEU A 86 -12.77 5.86 7.92
N LEU A 87 -13.34 5.37 9.03
CA LEU A 87 -14.78 5.43 9.29
C LEU A 87 -15.29 6.88 9.30
N SER A 88 -14.55 7.78 9.94
CA SER A 88 -14.88 9.22 9.97
C SER A 88 -14.80 9.85 8.58
N ALA A 89 -13.73 9.56 7.82
CA ALA A 89 -13.57 10.07 6.46
C ALA A 89 -14.68 9.60 5.51
N ALA A 90 -15.18 8.38 5.70
CA ALA A 90 -16.24 7.77 4.89
C ALA A 90 -17.65 7.93 5.49
N ALA A 91 -17.86 8.73 6.53
CA ALA A 91 -19.13 8.80 7.26
C ALA A 91 -20.34 9.26 6.43
N ALA A 92 -20.10 10.05 5.37
CA ALA A 92 -21.13 10.53 4.45
C ALA A 92 -21.39 9.59 3.26
N GLU A 93 -20.66 8.48 3.16
CA GLU A 93 -20.79 7.53 2.06
C GLU A 93 -22.03 6.63 2.23
N PRO A 94 -22.63 6.15 1.13
CA PRO A 94 -23.82 5.32 1.22
C PRO A 94 -23.51 3.99 1.92
N PRO A 95 -24.50 3.36 2.59
CA PRO A 95 -24.28 2.14 3.38
C PRO A 95 -23.63 0.97 2.62
N ASN A 96 -23.85 0.88 1.31
CA ASN A 96 -23.25 -0.17 0.48
C ASN A 96 -21.74 0.02 0.23
N ALA A 97 -21.14 1.16 0.63
CA ALA A 97 -19.71 1.40 0.58
C ALA A 97 -18.95 0.89 1.83
N ILE A 98 -19.65 0.29 2.80
CA ILE A 98 -19.05 -0.20 4.05
C ILE A 98 -17.97 -1.27 3.83
N SER A 99 -18.04 -2.03 2.73
CA SER A 99 -17.01 -3.01 2.36
C SER A 99 -15.62 -2.40 2.17
N GLY A 100 -15.53 -1.11 1.80
CA GLY A 100 -14.27 -0.37 1.70
C GLY A 100 -13.68 0.05 3.05
N GLN A 101 -14.47 -0.05 4.14
CA GLN A 101 -14.07 0.32 5.50
C GLN A 101 -13.49 -0.87 6.29
N ILE A 102 -13.67 -2.09 5.79
CA ILE A 102 -13.15 -3.32 6.40
C ILE A 102 -11.70 -3.54 5.97
N VAL A 103 -10.79 -3.45 6.93
CA VAL A 103 -9.36 -3.63 6.76
C VAL A 103 -8.99 -5.05 7.15
N ARG A 104 -8.09 -5.67 6.39
CA ARG A 104 -7.69 -7.07 6.59
C ARG A 104 -6.18 -7.22 6.51
N VAL A 105 -5.62 -7.82 7.55
CA VAL A 105 -4.23 -8.29 7.60
C VAL A 105 -4.27 -9.81 7.71
N ALA A 106 -3.38 -10.50 7.01
CA ALA A 106 -3.32 -11.95 6.99
C ALA A 106 -1.90 -12.43 7.26
N VAL A 107 -1.78 -13.41 8.13
CA VAL A 107 -0.57 -14.22 8.30
C VAL A 107 -0.78 -15.49 7.50
N TYR A 108 0.19 -15.88 6.67
CA TYR A 108 0.09 -17.01 5.76
C TYR A 108 1.35 -17.86 5.77
N ASN A 109 1.16 -19.17 5.79
CA ASN A 109 2.22 -20.14 5.60
C ASN A 109 1.79 -21.15 4.51
N HIS A 110 2.71 -21.52 3.62
CA HIS A 110 2.49 -22.50 2.57
C HIS A 110 3.64 -23.49 2.49
N GLY A 111 3.37 -24.74 2.86
CA GLY A 111 4.32 -25.84 2.72
C GLY A 111 5.71 -25.50 3.30
N GLU A 112 6.75 -25.70 2.48
CA GLU A 112 8.15 -25.43 2.84
C GLU A 112 8.58 -23.98 2.59
N SER A 113 7.71 -22.98 2.75
CA SER A 113 8.14 -21.59 2.61
C SER A 113 9.21 -21.24 3.63
N ASP A 114 10.26 -20.52 3.21
CA ASP A 114 11.39 -20.06 4.04
C ASP A 114 11.00 -18.98 5.09
N GLY A 115 9.74 -18.97 5.54
CA GLY A 115 9.21 -18.01 6.51
C GLY A 115 7.68 -17.94 6.52
N THR A 116 7.15 -17.17 7.45
CA THR A 116 5.71 -16.87 7.56
C THR A 116 5.41 -15.50 6.95
N LEU A 117 4.53 -15.45 5.96
CA LEU A 117 4.23 -14.22 5.21
C LEU A 117 3.16 -13.39 5.91
N ILE A 118 3.36 -12.08 5.99
CA ILE A 118 2.37 -11.12 6.48
C ILE A 118 1.92 -10.24 5.32
N ASN A 119 0.64 -10.36 4.95
CA ASN A 119 0.01 -9.63 3.87
C ASN A 119 -1.08 -8.69 4.39
N MET A 120 -1.34 -7.63 3.65
CA MET A 120 -2.48 -6.74 3.86
C MET A 120 -3.29 -6.63 2.56
N ALA A 121 -4.62 -6.68 2.69
CA ALA A 121 -5.50 -6.27 1.62
C ALA A 121 -5.47 -4.73 1.55
N ASN A 122 -4.85 -4.18 0.51
CA ASN A 122 -4.35 -2.82 0.48
C ASN A 122 -5.50 -1.79 0.64
N PRO A 123 -5.57 -1.07 1.79
CA PRO A 123 -6.65 -0.13 2.04
C PRO A 123 -6.73 0.98 1.00
N VAL A 124 -5.58 1.42 0.46
CA VAL A 124 -5.51 2.46 -0.58
C VAL A 124 -6.18 1.98 -1.86
N ALA A 125 -5.84 0.78 -2.32
CA ALA A 125 -6.44 0.22 -3.53
C ALA A 125 -7.95 -0.03 -3.34
N HIS A 126 -8.36 -0.53 -2.18
CA HIS A 126 -9.79 -0.68 -1.84
C HIS A 126 -10.51 0.67 -1.85
N ALA A 127 -9.94 1.70 -1.21
CA ALA A 127 -10.54 3.02 -1.20
C ALA A 127 -10.69 3.60 -2.63
N MET A 128 -9.70 3.38 -3.48
CA MET A 128 -9.75 3.78 -4.89
C MET A 128 -10.87 3.11 -5.68
N VAL A 129 -11.24 1.87 -5.34
CA VAL A 129 -12.34 1.12 -5.95
C VAL A 129 -13.69 1.57 -5.39
N PHE A 130 -13.88 1.47 -4.07
CA PHE A 130 -15.18 1.64 -3.42
C PHE A 130 -15.66 3.11 -3.41
N TYR A 131 -14.75 4.07 -3.33
CA TYR A 131 -15.10 5.49 -3.22
C TYR A 131 -14.84 6.29 -4.50
N SER A 132 -14.67 5.62 -5.63
CA SER A 132 -14.29 6.23 -6.93
C SER A 132 -15.14 7.43 -7.37
N ASN A 133 -16.40 7.48 -6.94
CA ASN A 133 -17.38 8.54 -7.22
C ASN A 133 -17.68 9.45 -6.02
N SER A 134 -17.00 9.26 -4.89
CA SER A 134 -17.18 10.07 -3.68
C SER A 134 -16.73 11.52 -3.93
N LYS A 135 -17.49 12.47 -3.39
CA LYS A 135 -17.06 13.88 -3.32
C LYS A 135 -15.91 14.09 -2.34
N ASN A 136 -15.73 13.16 -1.39
CA ASN A 136 -14.67 13.17 -0.38
C ASN A 136 -13.51 12.20 -0.72
N PHE A 137 -13.43 11.74 -1.98
CA PHE A 137 -12.50 10.70 -2.44
C PHE A 137 -11.07 10.86 -1.92
N LYS A 138 -10.48 12.06 -2.08
CA LYS A 138 -9.09 12.31 -1.69
C LYS A 138 -8.88 12.07 -0.20
N ASN A 139 -9.76 12.60 0.66
CA ASN A 139 -9.62 12.47 2.11
C ASN A 139 -9.79 11.01 2.55
N ILE A 140 -10.65 10.24 1.87
CA ILE A 140 -10.81 8.81 2.15
C ILE A 140 -9.57 8.01 1.73
N VAL A 141 -8.99 8.33 0.56
CA VAL A 141 -7.75 7.69 0.09
C VAL A 141 -6.57 8.04 1.00
N ASP A 142 -6.48 9.28 1.48
CA ASP A 142 -5.46 9.71 2.43
C ASP A 142 -5.62 8.97 3.77
N ALA A 143 -6.84 8.89 4.31
CA ALA A 143 -7.11 8.11 5.53
C ALA A 143 -6.78 6.61 5.35
N ALA A 144 -7.03 6.05 4.16
CA ALA A 144 -6.67 4.67 3.85
C ALA A 144 -5.14 4.49 3.75
N LYS A 145 -4.41 5.51 3.29
CA LYS A 145 -2.95 5.51 3.30
C LYS A 145 -2.40 5.52 4.72
N ASP A 146 -2.94 6.37 5.59
CA ASP A 146 -2.54 6.42 7.01
C ASP A 146 -2.78 5.08 7.70
N VAL A 147 -3.87 4.37 7.37
CA VAL A 147 -4.12 3.01 7.85
C VAL A 147 -3.07 2.02 7.34
N ALA A 148 -2.74 2.08 6.05
CA ALA A 148 -1.72 1.21 5.48
C ALA A 148 -0.34 1.44 6.13
N ASP A 149 0.03 2.70 6.34
CA ASP A 149 1.28 3.09 7.01
C ASP A 149 1.30 2.61 8.47
N SER A 150 0.20 2.81 9.22
CA SER A 150 0.08 2.30 10.60
C SER A 150 0.23 0.78 10.69
N ILE A 151 -0.29 0.02 9.72
CA ILE A 151 -0.15 -1.44 9.70
C ILE A 151 1.29 -1.85 9.39
N ARG A 152 1.92 -1.22 8.39
CA ARG A 152 3.33 -1.46 8.05
C ARG A 152 4.25 -1.18 9.23
N ASP A 153 4.03 -0.07 9.93
CA ASP A 153 4.83 0.30 11.09
C ASP A 153 4.60 -0.66 12.26
N ALA A 154 3.36 -1.09 12.50
CA ALA A 154 3.06 -2.06 13.56
C ALA A 154 3.80 -3.39 13.36
N VAL A 155 3.80 -3.93 12.14
CA VAL A 155 4.43 -5.24 11.87
C VAL A 155 5.93 -5.14 11.61
N ARG A 156 6.51 -3.94 11.48
CA ARG A 156 7.93 -3.75 11.17
C ARG A 156 8.85 -4.32 12.26
N GLU A 157 8.41 -4.28 13.51
CA GLU A 157 9.18 -4.72 14.68
C GLU A 157 9.11 -6.23 14.93
N ILE A 158 8.37 -6.97 14.11
CA ILE A 158 8.34 -8.44 14.16
C ILE A 158 9.67 -8.96 13.58
N GLU A 159 10.23 -10.01 14.21
CA GLU A 159 11.47 -10.62 13.75
C GLU A 159 11.32 -11.20 12.34
N GLY A 160 12.26 -10.81 11.46
CA GLY A 160 12.23 -11.11 10.03
C GLY A 160 12.56 -9.88 9.19
N GLN A 161 11.98 -9.81 8.00
CA GLN A 161 12.27 -8.77 7.01
C GLN A 161 11.00 -8.04 6.56
N ALA A 162 11.01 -6.71 6.67
CA ALA A 162 10.03 -5.86 6.00
C ALA A 162 10.24 -5.89 4.48
N VAL A 163 9.18 -6.19 3.73
CA VAL A 163 9.26 -6.39 2.26
C VAL A 163 8.55 -5.27 1.48
N LEU A 164 7.39 -4.81 1.96
CA LEU A 164 6.60 -3.72 1.35
C LEU A 164 6.36 -3.87 -0.16
N GLU A 165 6.06 -5.09 -0.61
CA GLU A 165 5.86 -5.41 -2.02
C GLU A 165 4.39 -5.33 -2.43
N GLN A 166 4.09 -4.46 -3.39
CA GLN A 166 2.78 -4.37 -4.02
C GLN A 166 2.50 -5.64 -4.86
N ARG A 167 1.42 -6.36 -4.55
CA ARG A 167 1.05 -7.60 -5.21
C ARG A 167 -0.12 -7.42 -6.18
N ALA A 168 -0.13 -8.25 -7.21
CA ALA A 168 -1.09 -8.17 -8.30
C ALA A 168 -2.55 -8.38 -7.83
N PRO A 169 -3.55 -7.83 -8.55
CA PRO A 169 -3.42 -6.97 -9.73
C PRO A 169 -2.81 -5.60 -9.40
N LEU A 170 -1.84 -5.17 -10.22
CA LEU A 170 -1.21 -3.85 -10.11
C LEU A 170 -1.93 -2.87 -11.03
N ARG A 171 -2.54 -1.82 -10.47
CA ARG A 171 -3.31 -0.84 -11.25
C ARG A 171 -2.95 0.58 -10.81
N THR A 172 -3.09 1.52 -11.74
CA THR A 172 -3.06 2.94 -11.40
C THR A 172 -4.39 3.36 -10.81
N GLU A 173 -4.44 4.46 -10.06
CA GLU A 173 -5.69 5.02 -9.50
C GLU A 173 -6.81 5.12 -10.56
N LYS A 174 -6.48 5.64 -11.76
CA LYS A 174 -7.43 5.76 -12.88
C LYS A 174 -8.10 4.41 -13.22
N HIS A 175 -7.38 3.30 -13.12
CA HIS A 175 -7.92 1.98 -13.43
C HIS A 175 -8.74 1.43 -12.26
N TYR A 176 -8.30 1.60 -11.01
CA TYR A 176 -9.10 1.20 -9.84
C TYR A 176 -10.44 1.94 -9.77
N ARG A 177 -10.44 3.23 -10.06
CA ARG A 177 -11.67 4.04 -10.09
C ARG A 177 -12.67 3.63 -11.15
N LYS A 178 -12.24 2.83 -12.14
CA LYS A 178 -13.07 2.33 -13.23
C LYS A 178 -13.41 0.84 -13.07
N TYR A 179 -13.03 0.22 -11.97
CA TYR A 179 -13.33 -1.18 -11.69
C TYR A 179 -14.85 -1.37 -11.58
N LYS A 180 -15.38 -2.42 -12.22
CA LYS A 180 -16.84 -2.70 -12.30
C LYS A 180 -17.26 -4.06 -11.72
N GLY A 181 -16.35 -4.77 -11.05
CA GLY A 181 -16.52 -6.20 -10.77
C GLY A 181 -15.84 -7.03 -11.84
#